data_AF-A0A813Q171-F1
#
_entry.id   AF-A0A813Q171-F1
#
_cell.length_a   1.000
_cell.length_b   1.000
_cell.length_c   1.000
_cell.angle_alpha   90.00
_cell.angle_beta   90.00
_cell.angle_gamma   90.00
#
_symmetry.space_group_name_H-M   'P 1'
#
loop_
_entity.id
_entity.type
_entity.pdbx_description
1 polymer ?
#
loop_
_entity_poly.entity_id
_entity_poly.type
_entity_poly.pdbx_seq_one_letter_code
_entity_poly.pdbx_strand_id
1 'polypeptide(L)'
;MKFMYGRGYSIEERRQLIPIINKQIVDIICCICHAMKTLYIPFEKPQNENYACLLSTTNSDDDNYESILTLSPQMIDAIKHIWSDEGIQLCYRRRREYRLTDSAKYFLDNISRISGENYMPNDDDILRVRIPTTGIISKDFQFFPYHLQIVDVGGQKRERRKWIHCFDNVTTIIFFASLIEYDQYIADDPSKQNLMEESLALFHIILSSDYFSNASIILFLNKTDLFPERLASKPLRHVYPEFDGNAEAGKSTFLKQMKLIHGQGFKEDEKRRLIPFIYRQILSVVRCICRAMKMLHIRFENERNEEYARVLSSSTYDDAEDSISTLSPRMVEAIRYIWSDEGVKTCYGRRREYRLPDSAKYFLDDIDRISAQNFTPNEDDILRVRIPTTGIVQEDFEFSHVRLRIVDVGGQKTERRKWIHCFDSVTSVIFLASLLEYDQKVDDQLEQNLMEESLGLFRVILKSDYFCNASIILFLNKTDLFPERLAGKPIRYVYPEFDGADDDVQAAREFIKNKYLSLVPKSERYTEKNIYPHFTCSVDSKNIRIVFESVKDTVLAHNLYYWTPY
;
A
#
# COMPACT_ATOMS: atom_id res chain seq x y z
N MET A 1 -6.73 -31.17 -3.15
CA MET A 1 -7.44 -32.14 -2.27
C MET A 1 -7.67 -33.50 -2.93
N LYS A 2 -8.29 -33.59 -4.12
CA LYS A 2 -8.58 -34.90 -4.75
C LYS A 2 -7.36 -35.80 -5.00
N PHE A 3 -6.22 -35.21 -5.39
CA PHE A 3 -4.95 -35.94 -5.51
C PHE A 3 -4.35 -36.36 -4.16
N MET A 4 -4.34 -35.46 -3.18
CA MET A 4 -3.66 -35.69 -1.89
C MET A 4 -4.45 -36.61 -0.94
N TYR A 5 -5.77 -36.49 -0.95
CA TYR A 5 -6.66 -37.11 0.05
C TYR A 5 -7.88 -37.82 -0.57
N GLY A 6 -8.00 -37.81 -1.89
CA GLY A 6 -9.00 -38.58 -2.63
C GLY A 6 -8.37 -39.72 -3.42
N ARG A 7 -9.13 -40.29 -4.36
CA ARG A 7 -8.64 -41.33 -5.29
C ARG A 7 -8.00 -40.76 -6.56
N GLY A 8 -7.60 -39.48 -6.55
CA GLY A 8 -7.20 -38.76 -7.76
C GLY A 8 -8.36 -38.61 -8.76
N TYR A 9 -8.02 -38.42 -10.03
CA TYR A 9 -8.98 -38.36 -11.13
C TYR A 9 -9.02 -39.69 -11.88
N SER A 10 -10.23 -40.24 -12.09
CA SER A 10 -10.44 -41.45 -12.88
C SER A 10 -10.11 -41.21 -14.35
N ILE A 11 -9.96 -42.29 -15.13
CA ILE A 11 -9.68 -42.21 -16.57
C ILE A 11 -10.81 -41.47 -17.29
N GLU A 12 -12.05 -41.74 -16.91
CA GLU A 12 -13.24 -41.08 -17.47
C GLU A 12 -13.25 -39.58 -17.17
N GLU A 13 -12.95 -39.20 -15.92
CA GLU A 13 -12.89 -37.80 -15.51
C GLU A 13 -11.76 -37.05 -16.23
N ARG A 14 -10.61 -37.69 -16.45
CA ARG A 14 -9.52 -37.12 -17.24
C ARG A 14 -9.93 -36.90 -18.69
N ARG A 15 -10.64 -37.86 -19.30
CA ARG A 15 -11.14 -37.73 -20.68
C ARG A 15 -12.11 -36.56 -20.85
N GLN A 16 -12.96 -36.31 -19.85
CA GLN A 16 -13.89 -35.17 -19.87
C GLN A 16 -13.19 -33.80 -19.90
N LEU A 17 -11.92 -33.71 -19.48
CA LEU A 17 -11.16 -32.45 -19.51
C LEU A 17 -10.53 -32.15 -20.86
N ILE A 18 -10.44 -33.12 -21.77
CA ILE A 18 -9.78 -32.95 -23.07
C ILE A 18 -10.42 -31.81 -23.89
N PRO A 19 -11.75 -31.74 -24.05
CA PRO A 19 -12.37 -30.66 -24.82
C PRO A 19 -12.10 -29.27 -24.22
N ILE A 20 -12.10 -29.17 -22.89
CA ILE A 20 -11.85 -27.93 -22.16
C ILE A 20 -10.40 -27.47 -22.35
N ILE A 21 -9.44 -28.39 -22.27
CA ILE A 21 -8.01 -28.10 -22.52
C ILE A 21 -7.81 -27.63 -23.96
N ASN A 22 -8.41 -28.31 -24.93
CA ASN A 22 -8.31 -27.96 -26.34
C ASN A 22 -8.87 -26.57 -26.61
N LYS A 23 -10.05 -26.25 -26.06
CA LYS A 23 -10.64 -24.91 -26.14
C LYS A 23 -9.72 -23.85 -25.54
N GLN A 24 -9.22 -24.06 -24.33
CA GLN A 24 -8.33 -23.10 -23.67
C GLN A 24 -7.07 -22.79 -24.46
N ILE A 25 -6.47 -23.80 -25.10
CA ILE A 25 -5.30 -23.59 -25.96
C ILE A 25 -5.62 -22.63 -27.11
N VAL A 26 -6.78 -22.80 -27.74
CA VAL A 26 -7.24 -21.93 -28.83
C VAL A 26 -7.52 -20.52 -28.29
N ASP A 27 -8.22 -20.40 -27.16
CA ASP A 27 -8.50 -19.12 -26.49
C ASP A 27 -7.21 -18.36 -26.15
N ILE A 28 -6.20 -19.07 -25.64
CA ILE A 28 -4.88 -18.50 -25.33
C ILE A 28 -4.26 -17.86 -26.57
N ILE A 29 -4.21 -18.58 -27.69
CA ILE A 29 -3.63 -18.06 -28.94
C ILE A 29 -4.46 -16.89 -29.46
N CYS A 30 -5.79 -17.01 -29.50
CA CYS A 30 -6.67 -15.94 -29.94
C CYS A 30 -6.50 -14.67 -29.09
N CYS A 31 -6.34 -14.82 -27.77
CA CYS A 31 -6.07 -13.73 -26.85
C CYS A 31 -4.75 -13.01 -27.17
N ILE A 32 -3.66 -13.75 -27.39
CA ILE A 32 -2.37 -13.16 -27.77
C ILE A 32 -2.48 -12.45 -29.12
N CYS A 33 -3.12 -13.07 -30.12
CA CYS A 33 -3.34 -12.47 -31.44
C CYS A 33 -4.18 -11.18 -31.36
N HIS A 34 -5.18 -11.13 -30.49
CA HIS A 34 -5.95 -9.91 -30.25
C HIS A 34 -5.08 -8.82 -29.62
N ALA A 35 -4.29 -9.17 -28.59
CA ALA A 35 -3.38 -8.24 -27.94
C ALA A 35 -2.30 -7.69 -28.89
N MET A 36 -1.82 -8.49 -29.85
CA MET A 36 -0.91 -8.03 -30.90
C MET A 36 -1.49 -6.85 -31.69
N LYS A 37 -2.78 -6.90 -32.04
CA LYS A 37 -3.47 -5.80 -32.73
C LYS A 37 -3.53 -4.54 -31.86
N THR A 38 -3.85 -4.70 -30.57
CA THR A 38 -3.91 -3.58 -29.62
C THR A 38 -2.54 -2.96 -29.34
N LEU A 39 -1.49 -3.78 -29.32
CA LEU A 39 -0.12 -3.37 -29.01
C LEU A 39 0.70 -3.00 -30.25
N TYR A 40 0.09 -3.04 -31.45
CA TYR A 40 0.72 -2.79 -32.74
C TYR A 40 1.97 -3.65 -32.99
N ILE A 41 1.89 -4.94 -32.64
CA ILE A 41 2.97 -5.90 -32.85
C ILE A 41 2.64 -6.73 -34.10
N PRO A 42 3.43 -6.64 -35.19
CA PRO A 42 3.20 -7.47 -36.38
C PRO A 42 3.65 -8.92 -36.15
N PHE A 43 3.12 -9.85 -36.95
CA PHE A 43 3.71 -11.17 -37.09
C PHE A 43 5.07 -11.05 -37.79
N GLU A 44 6.06 -11.82 -37.32
CA GLU A 44 7.35 -11.92 -38.02
C GLU A 44 7.17 -12.60 -39.38
N LYS A 45 6.31 -13.63 -39.43
CA LYS A 45 5.95 -14.33 -40.67
C LYS A 45 4.53 -13.95 -41.10
N PRO A 46 4.33 -13.21 -42.19
CA PRO A 46 3.00 -12.74 -42.62
C PRO A 46 1.97 -13.86 -42.83
N GLN A 47 2.42 -15.05 -43.25
CA GLN A 47 1.56 -16.23 -43.41
C GLN A 47 0.84 -16.66 -42.11
N ASN A 48 1.37 -16.28 -40.94
CA ASN A 48 0.77 -16.59 -39.65
C ASN A 48 -0.54 -15.82 -39.41
N GLU A 49 -0.81 -14.75 -40.16
CA GLU A 49 -2.13 -14.07 -40.15
C GLU A 49 -3.25 -15.02 -40.61
N ASN A 50 -2.98 -15.86 -41.60
CA ASN A 50 -3.96 -16.84 -42.08
C ASN A 50 -4.25 -17.91 -41.03
N TYR A 51 -3.22 -18.37 -40.32
CA TYR A 51 -3.38 -19.30 -39.19
C TYR A 51 -4.16 -18.66 -38.03
N ALA A 52 -3.91 -17.40 -37.72
CA ALA A 52 -4.64 -16.68 -36.68
C ALA A 52 -6.12 -16.50 -37.06
N CYS A 53 -6.39 -16.19 -38.33
CA CYS A 53 -7.76 -16.10 -38.87
C CYS A 53 -8.50 -17.44 -38.73
N LEU A 54 -7.88 -18.55 -39.15
CA LEU A 54 -8.43 -19.90 -39.01
C LEU A 54 -8.86 -20.18 -37.56
N LEU A 55 -7.96 -19.99 -36.59
CA LEU A 55 -8.26 -20.25 -35.17
C LEU A 55 -9.36 -19.34 -34.61
N SER A 56 -9.41 -18.08 -35.04
CA SER A 56 -10.46 -17.14 -34.60
C SER A 56 -11.85 -17.53 -35.13
N THR A 57 -11.94 -18.02 -36.38
CA THR A 57 -13.22 -18.46 -36.96
C THR A 57 -13.76 -19.71 -36.30
N THR A 58 -12.89 -20.60 -35.81
CA THR A 58 -13.30 -21.81 -35.09
C THR A 58 -13.69 -21.55 -33.63
N ASN A 59 -13.41 -20.36 -33.09
CA ASN A 59 -13.68 -20.00 -31.70
C ASN A 59 -14.97 -19.20 -31.50
N SER A 60 -16.00 -19.42 -32.32
CA SER A 60 -17.17 -18.53 -32.41
C SER A 60 -18.14 -18.55 -31.21
N ASP A 61 -18.00 -19.50 -30.29
CA ASP A 61 -18.87 -19.67 -29.12
C ASP A 61 -18.04 -19.55 -27.83
N ASP A 62 -17.90 -18.33 -27.31
CA ASP A 62 -17.09 -18.05 -26.10
C ASP A 62 -17.67 -18.73 -24.84
N ASP A 63 -18.98 -18.97 -24.79
CA ASP A 63 -19.65 -19.52 -23.60
C ASP A 63 -19.64 -21.07 -23.53
N ASN A 64 -19.31 -21.77 -24.62
CA ASN A 64 -19.30 -23.23 -24.67
C ASN A 64 -17.88 -23.80 -24.52
N TYR A 65 -17.46 -24.05 -23.28
CA TYR A 65 -16.13 -24.59 -22.94
C TYR A 65 -15.84 -25.98 -23.52
N GLU A 66 -16.84 -26.71 -23.99
CA GLU A 66 -16.70 -28.04 -24.59
C GLU A 66 -16.82 -28.03 -26.12
N SER A 67 -16.84 -26.84 -26.74
CA SER A 67 -17.07 -26.69 -28.18
C SER A 67 -15.97 -27.31 -29.05
N ILE A 68 -14.77 -27.54 -28.50
CA ILE A 68 -13.62 -28.10 -29.23
C ILE A 68 -13.29 -29.49 -28.69
N LEU A 69 -13.99 -30.52 -29.20
CA LEU A 69 -13.76 -31.91 -28.80
C LEU A 69 -12.33 -32.38 -29.11
N THR A 70 -11.81 -32.04 -30.29
CA THR A 70 -10.47 -32.39 -30.75
C THR A 70 -9.84 -31.24 -31.54
N LEU A 71 -8.51 -31.12 -31.47
CA LEU A 71 -7.76 -30.21 -32.34
C LEU A 71 -7.48 -30.91 -33.67
N SER A 72 -7.88 -30.31 -34.79
CA SER A 72 -7.57 -30.86 -36.10
C SER A 72 -6.06 -30.75 -36.40
N PRO A 73 -5.49 -31.60 -37.27
CA PRO A 73 -4.07 -31.48 -37.66
C PRO A 73 -3.70 -30.07 -38.15
N GLN A 74 -4.60 -29.43 -38.90
CA GLN A 74 -4.42 -28.06 -39.37
C GLN A 74 -4.36 -27.03 -38.23
N MET A 75 -5.19 -27.20 -37.18
CA MET A 75 -5.16 -26.33 -36.01
C MET A 75 -3.87 -26.53 -35.19
N ILE A 76 -3.42 -27.78 -35.05
CA ILE A 76 -2.19 -28.11 -34.31
C ILE A 76 -0.99 -27.46 -34.98
N ASP A 77 -0.89 -27.57 -36.31
CA ASP A 77 0.18 -26.95 -37.08
C ASP A 77 0.10 -25.42 -37.02
N ALA A 78 -1.11 -24.85 -37.10
CA ALA A 78 -1.34 -23.42 -36.91
C ALA A 78 -0.83 -22.93 -35.53
N ILE A 79 -1.19 -23.63 -34.44
CA ILE A 79 -0.75 -23.28 -33.08
C ILE A 79 0.77 -23.35 -32.96
N LYS A 80 1.42 -24.39 -33.52
CA LYS A 80 2.89 -24.52 -33.49
C LYS A 80 3.58 -23.40 -34.28
N HIS A 81 3.06 -23.05 -35.45
CA HIS A 81 3.63 -21.98 -36.28
C HIS A 81 3.44 -20.59 -35.67
N ILE A 82 2.29 -20.34 -35.06
CA ILE A 82 2.01 -19.09 -34.36
C ILE A 82 2.88 -18.98 -33.10
N TRP A 83 2.92 -20.03 -32.26
CA TRP A 83 3.69 -19.96 -31.01
C TRP A 83 5.20 -19.78 -31.25
N SER A 84 5.73 -20.29 -32.36
CA SER A 84 7.14 -20.09 -32.75
C SER A 84 7.44 -18.75 -33.45
N ASP A 85 6.45 -17.88 -33.64
CA ASP A 85 6.63 -16.56 -34.25
C ASP A 85 7.23 -15.56 -33.24
N GLU A 86 8.24 -14.78 -33.66
CA GLU A 86 8.88 -13.80 -32.79
C GLU A 86 7.95 -12.64 -32.39
N GLY A 87 7.00 -12.26 -33.25
CA GLY A 87 5.96 -11.28 -32.91
C GLY A 87 5.05 -11.79 -31.78
N ILE A 88 4.67 -13.07 -31.84
CA ILE A 88 3.90 -13.73 -30.78
C ILE A 88 4.72 -13.83 -29.48
N GLN A 89 5.99 -14.24 -29.56
CA GLN A 89 6.87 -14.31 -28.39
C GLN A 89 7.11 -12.93 -27.77
N LEU A 90 7.25 -11.88 -28.58
CA LEU A 90 7.33 -10.51 -28.10
C LEU A 90 6.04 -10.06 -27.41
N CYS A 91 4.88 -10.35 -28.00
CA CYS A 91 3.59 -10.06 -27.40
C CYS A 91 3.39 -10.83 -26.08
N TYR A 92 3.83 -12.08 -26.00
CA TYR A 92 3.81 -12.87 -24.77
C TYR A 92 4.78 -12.33 -23.70
N ARG A 93 5.97 -11.84 -24.07
CA ARG A 93 6.86 -11.14 -23.12
C ARG A 93 6.16 -9.91 -22.51
N ARG A 94 5.29 -9.26 -23.28
CA ARG A 94 4.41 -8.15 -22.87
C ARG A 94 3.05 -8.58 -22.29
N ARG A 95 2.86 -9.86 -21.95
CA ARG A 95 1.62 -10.42 -21.33
C ARG A 95 1.14 -9.71 -20.07
N ARG A 96 1.95 -8.82 -19.48
CA ARG A 96 1.53 -8.00 -18.34
C ARG A 96 0.59 -6.85 -18.71
N GLU A 97 0.57 -6.46 -19.99
CA GLU A 97 -0.22 -5.35 -20.53
C GLU A 97 -1.66 -5.75 -20.90
N TYR A 98 -1.96 -7.04 -20.96
CA TYR A 98 -3.29 -7.58 -21.23
C TYR A 98 -3.57 -8.79 -20.32
N ARG A 99 -4.78 -9.34 -20.35
CA ARG A 99 -5.14 -10.49 -19.52
C ARG A 99 -4.90 -11.78 -20.25
N LEU A 100 -3.87 -12.50 -19.84
CA LEU A 100 -3.56 -13.85 -20.30
C LEU A 100 -3.57 -14.80 -19.10
N THR A 101 -4.04 -16.04 -19.30
CA THR A 101 -4.00 -17.06 -18.25
C THR A 101 -2.56 -17.47 -17.90
N ASP A 102 -2.27 -17.68 -16.62
CA ASP A 102 -0.92 -18.03 -16.14
C ASP A 102 -0.43 -19.37 -16.71
N SER A 103 -1.36 -20.27 -17.04
CA SER A 103 -1.07 -21.58 -17.66
C SER A 103 -0.74 -21.50 -19.15
N ALA A 104 -0.78 -20.32 -19.78
CA ALA A 104 -0.66 -20.16 -21.23
C ALA A 104 0.61 -20.82 -21.79
N LYS A 105 1.78 -20.44 -21.26
CA LYS A 105 3.06 -21.00 -21.71
C LYS A 105 3.15 -22.51 -21.52
N TYR A 106 2.64 -23.03 -20.40
CA TYR A 106 2.66 -24.47 -20.14
C TYR A 106 1.95 -25.25 -21.25
N PHE A 107 0.72 -24.85 -21.59
CA PHE A 107 -0.06 -25.54 -22.61
C PHE A 107 0.53 -25.37 -24.01
N LEU A 108 0.98 -24.17 -24.37
CA LEU A 108 1.56 -23.92 -25.70
C LEU A 108 2.90 -24.64 -25.91
N ASP A 109 3.78 -24.67 -24.89
CA ASP A 109 5.04 -25.42 -24.98
C ASP A 109 4.82 -26.94 -25.07
N ASN A 110 3.69 -27.43 -24.53
CA ASN A 110 3.34 -28.86 -24.52
C ASN A 110 2.36 -29.28 -25.62
N ILE A 111 2.08 -28.41 -26.61
CA ILE A 111 1.07 -28.68 -27.64
C ILE A 111 1.31 -30.01 -28.37
N SER A 112 2.55 -30.35 -28.67
CA SER A 112 2.91 -31.61 -29.35
C SER A 112 2.54 -32.86 -28.56
N ARG A 113 2.57 -32.78 -27.21
CA ARG A 113 2.15 -33.87 -26.32
C ARG A 113 0.63 -33.93 -26.21
N ILE A 114 0.00 -32.76 -26.04
CA ILE A 114 -1.45 -32.62 -25.84
C ILE A 114 -2.22 -33.02 -27.10
N SER A 115 -1.64 -32.80 -28.27
CA SER A 115 -2.23 -33.14 -29.56
C SER A 115 -2.01 -34.59 -30.02
N GLY A 116 -1.46 -35.46 -29.18
CA GLY A 116 -1.19 -36.85 -29.54
C GLY A 116 -2.45 -37.74 -29.58
N GLU A 117 -2.48 -38.76 -30.44
CA GLU A 117 -3.64 -39.66 -30.62
C GLU A 117 -4.10 -40.35 -29.32
N ASN A 118 -3.17 -40.60 -28.40
CA ASN A 118 -3.41 -41.24 -27.10
C ASN A 118 -3.27 -40.26 -25.92
N TYR A 119 -3.50 -38.96 -26.16
CA TYR A 119 -3.38 -37.96 -25.11
C TYR A 119 -4.36 -38.24 -23.96
N MET A 120 -3.79 -38.28 -22.75
CA MET A 120 -4.52 -38.36 -21.50
C MET A 120 -4.00 -37.23 -20.60
N PRO A 121 -4.85 -36.32 -20.10
CA PRO A 121 -4.43 -35.27 -19.20
C PRO A 121 -3.70 -35.83 -17.98
N ASN A 122 -2.46 -35.42 -17.79
CA ASN A 122 -1.69 -35.76 -16.61
C ASN A 122 -2.08 -34.85 -15.43
N ASP A 123 -1.47 -35.07 -14.27
CA ASP A 123 -1.82 -34.31 -13.06
C ASP A 123 -1.51 -32.82 -13.22
N ASP A 124 -0.46 -32.47 -13.95
CA ASP A 124 -0.09 -31.08 -14.24
C ASP A 124 -1.08 -30.37 -15.17
N ASP A 125 -1.60 -31.07 -16.19
CA ASP A 125 -2.64 -30.59 -17.10
C ASP A 125 -3.92 -30.27 -16.30
N ILE A 126 -4.29 -31.17 -15.39
CA ILE A 126 -5.50 -31.06 -14.55
C ILE A 126 -5.38 -29.92 -13.54
N LEU A 127 -4.19 -29.69 -12.99
CA LEU A 127 -3.96 -28.58 -12.06
C LEU A 127 -3.93 -27.22 -12.76
N ARG A 128 -3.65 -27.19 -14.07
CA ARG A 128 -3.48 -25.94 -14.85
C ARG A 128 -4.67 -25.58 -15.72
N VAL A 129 -5.54 -26.54 -16.03
CA VAL A 129 -6.78 -26.27 -16.77
C VAL A 129 -7.72 -25.42 -15.92
N ARG A 130 -8.22 -24.32 -16.50
CA ARG A 130 -9.06 -23.37 -15.77
C ARG A 130 -10.54 -23.68 -15.96
N ILE A 131 -11.16 -24.35 -15.00
CA ILE A 131 -12.61 -24.62 -15.09
C ILE A 131 -13.35 -23.57 -14.24
N PRO A 132 -14.21 -22.72 -14.83
CA PRO A 132 -14.98 -21.78 -14.03
C PRO A 132 -16.01 -22.52 -13.17
N THR A 133 -16.04 -22.22 -11.88
CA THR A 133 -17.05 -22.75 -10.97
C THR A 133 -18.39 -22.04 -11.21
N THR A 134 -19.32 -22.69 -11.89
CA THR A 134 -20.66 -22.18 -12.28
C THR A 134 -21.80 -22.63 -11.33
N GLY A 135 -21.45 -23.09 -10.13
CA GLY A 135 -22.39 -23.56 -9.14
C GLY A 135 -21.76 -23.83 -7.77
N ILE A 136 -22.44 -24.65 -6.97
CA ILE A 136 -21.96 -25.12 -5.67
C ILE A 136 -21.55 -26.58 -5.84
N ILE A 137 -20.28 -26.89 -5.58
CA ILE A 137 -19.74 -28.24 -5.70
C ILE A 137 -19.34 -28.71 -4.31
N SER A 138 -20.08 -29.69 -3.76
CA SER A 138 -19.74 -30.31 -2.48
C SER A 138 -18.96 -31.61 -2.71
N LYS A 139 -17.89 -31.82 -1.94
CA LYS A 139 -17.11 -33.05 -1.92
C LYS A 139 -16.76 -33.46 -0.50
N ASP A 140 -17.00 -34.73 -0.20
CA ASP A 140 -16.70 -35.32 1.09
C ASP A 140 -15.32 -35.97 1.10
N PHE A 141 -14.57 -35.73 2.18
CA PHE A 141 -13.25 -36.28 2.43
C PHE A 141 -13.25 -36.94 3.81
N GLN A 142 -12.91 -38.23 3.85
CA GLN A 142 -12.72 -38.96 5.10
C GLN A 142 -11.28 -38.76 5.58
N PHE A 143 -11.08 -38.04 6.69
CA PHE A 143 -9.77 -37.82 7.30
C PHE A 143 -9.78 -38.33 8.74
N PHE A 144 -9.62 -39.64 8.93
CA PHE A 144 -9.83 -40.30 10.23
C PHE A 144 -9.12 -39.57 11.39
N PRO A 145 -9.83 -39.23 12.49
CA PRO A 145 -11.23 -39.59 12.81
C PRO A 145 -12.31 -38.63 12.27
N TYR A 146 -11.94 -37.60 11.51
CA TYR A 146 -12.81 -36.51 11.05
C TYR A 146 -13.40 -36.76 9.66
N HIS A 147 -14.61 -36.24 9.44
CA HIS A 147 -15.24 -36.14 8.13
C HIS A 147 -15.27 -34.68 7.70
N LEU A 148 -14.67 -34.35 6.57
CA LEU A 148 -14.60 -33.00 6.04
C LEU A 148 -15.41 -32.89 4.75
N GLN A 149 -16.47 -32.09 4.79
CA GLN A 149 -17.21 -31.68 3.60
C GLN A 149 -16.62 -30.36 3.09
N ILE A 150 -16.06 -30.37 1.89
CA ILE A 150 -15.56 -29.16 1.23
C ILE A 150 -16.58 -28.72 0.19
N VAL A 151 -17.07 -27.50 0.35
CA VAL A 151 -18.00 -26.86 -0.57
C VAL A 151 -17.26 -25.79 -1.35
N ASP A 152 -17.02 -26.04 -2.64
CA ASP A 152 -16.47 -25.05 -3.57
C ASP A 152 -17.60 -24.21 -4.17
N VAL A 153 -17.43 -22.89 -4.16
CA VAL A 153 -18.43 -21.92 -4.61
C VAL A 153 -17.83 -20.93 -5.59
N GLY A 154 -18.56 -20.62 -6.65
CA GLY A 154 -18.12 -19.64 -7.65
C GLY A 154 -17.96 -18.24 -7.06
N GLY A 155 -16.75 -17.67 -7.19
CA GLY A 155 -16.44 -16.31 -6.72
C GLY A 155 -16.97 -15.18 -7.62
N GLN A 156 -17.47 -15.50 -8.83
CA GLN A 156 -17.98 -14.51 -9.78
C GLN A 156 -19.26 -13.84 -9.27
N LYS A 157 -19.45 -12.54 -9.52
CA LYS A 157 -20.62 -11.78 -9.01
C LYS A 157 -21.97 -12.46 -9.33
N ARG A 158 -22.11 -13.08 -10.52
CA ARG A 158 -23.33 -13.80 -10.94
C ARG A 158 -23.59 -15.11 -10.18
N GLU A 159 -22.55 -15.69 -9.60
CA GLU A 159 -22.57 -16.96 -8.87
C GLU A 159 -22.82 -16.79 -7.37
N ARG A 160 -22.46 -15.63 -6.81
CA ARG A 160 -22.56 -15.33 -5.36
C ARG A 160 -23.97 -15.44 -4.81
N ARG A 161 -25.00 -15.17 -5.61
CA ARG A 161 -26.41 -15.36 -5.21
C ARG A 161 -26.74 -16.80 -4.80
N LYS A 162 -25.96 -17.78 -5.26
CA LYS A 162 -26.14 -19.20 -4.93
C LYS A 162 -25.59 -19.53 -3.54
N TRP A 163 -24.67 -18.74 -3.00
CA TRP A 163 -23.94 -19.06 -1.76
C TRP A 163 -24.84 -19.28 -0.55
N ILE A 164 -25.99 -18.59 -0.49
CA ILE A 164 -26.96 -18.76 0.60
C ILE A 164 -27.40 -20.22 0.81
N HIS A 165 -27.33 -21.04 -0.25
CA HIS A 165 -27.67 -22.47 -0.19
C HIS A 165 -26.63 -23.34 0.51
N CYS A 166 -25.48 -22.79 0.92
CA CYS A 166 -24.42 -23.52 1.62
C CYS A 166 -23.93 -22.82 2.90
N PHE A 167 -24.74 -21.95 3.49
CA PHE A 167 -24.39 -21.24 4.74
C PHE A 167 -24.70 -22.02 6.01
N ASP A 168 -25.48 -23.10 5.91
CA ASP A 168 -25.81 -23.92 7.06
C ASP A 168 -24.59 -24.69 7.58
N ASN A 169 -24.32 -24.58 8.88
CA ASN A 169 -23.27 -25.30 9.60
C ASN A 169 -21.84 -25.12 9.05
N VAL A 170 -21.54 -23.95 8.48
CA VAL A 170 -20.17 -23.63 8.04
C VAL A 170 -19.25 -23.49 9.25
N THR A 171 -18.29 -24.41 9.38
CA THR A 171 -17.29 -24.40 10.47
C THR A 171 -16.03 -23.62 10.10
N THR A 172 -15.67 -23.59 8.82
CA THR A 172 -14.47 -22.92 8.33
C THR A 172 -14.67 -22.39 6.92
N ILE A 173 -14.22 -21.15 6.68
CA ILE A 173 -14.19 -20.51 5.36
C ILE A 173 -12.74 -20.42 4.93
N ILE A 174 -12.46 -20.92 3.72
CA ILE A 174 -11.16 -20.75 3.07
C ILE A 174 -11.31 -19.70 1.97
N PHE A 175 -10.78 -18.51 2.19
CA PHE A 175 -10.86 -17.41 1.23
C PHE A 175 -9.54 -17.29 0.46
N PHE A 176 -9.58 -17.31 -0.86
CA PHE A 176 -8.39 -17.14 -1.71
C PHE A 176 -8.37 -15.73 -2.31
N ALA A 177 -7.33 -14.96 -2.01
CA ALA A 177 -7.09 -13.65 -2.59
C ALA A 177 -5.80 -13.66 -3.42
N SER A 178 -5.84 -13.14 -4.64
CA SER A 178 -4.66 -13.16 -5.51
C SER A 178 -3.81 -11.92 -5.36
N LEU A 179 -2.52 -12.11 -5.06
CA LEU A 179 -1.61 -10.99 -4.84
C LEU A 179 -1.37 -10.15 -6.08
N ILE A 180 -1.56 -10.68 -7.30
CA ILE A 180 -1.36 -9.94 -8.55
C ILE A 180 -2.61 -9.15 -9.00
N GLU A 181 -3.75 -9.27 -8.32
CA GLU A 181 -4.98 -8.55 -8.67
C GLU A 181 -4.90 -7.06 -8.31
N TYR A 182 -3.89 -6.66 -7.53
CA TYR A 182 -3.68 -5.30 -7.06
C TYR A 182 -3.57 -4.27 -8.20
N ASP A 183 -3.10 -4.64 -9.39
CA ASP A 183 -2.99 -3.77 -10.56
C ASP A 183 -3.91 -4.17 -11.72
N GLN A 184 -4.86 -5.06 -11.45
CA GLN A 184 -5.80 -5.59 -12.43
C GLN A 184 -7.20 -5.02 -12.20
N TYR A 185 -7.95 -4.91 -13.28
CA TYR A 185 -9.30 -4.34 -13.28
C TYR A 185 -10.32 -5.41 -13.69
N ILE A 186 -11.62 -5.17 -13.50
CA ILE A 186 -12.68 -6.05 -14.00
C ILE A 186 -12.77 -5.92 -15.54
N ALA A 187 -13.07 -7.01 -16.26
CA ALA A 187 -13.18 -6.96 -17.73
C ALA A 187 -14.53 -6.36 -18.09
N ASP A 188 -14.55 -5.56 -19.16
CA ASP A 188 -15.77 -4.97 -19.71
C ASP A 188 -16.56 -4.11 -18.71
N ASP A 189 -15.90 -3.66 -17.64
CA ASP A 189 -16.45 -2.74 -16.66
C ASP A 189 -16.05 -1.30 -17.04
N PRO A 190 -17.01 -0.45 -17.45
CA PRO A 190 -16.71 0.94 -17.81
C PRO A 190 -16.16 1.75 -16.63
N SER A 191 -16.41 1.32 -15.39
CA SER A 191 -15.87 1.97 -14.19
C SER A 191 -14.40 1.66 -13.93
N LYS A 192 -13.83 0.67 -14.63
CA LYS A 192 -12.48 0.13 -14.37
C LYS A 192 -12.29 -0.17 -12.87
N GLN A 193 -13.22 -0.92 -12.28
CA GLN A 193 -13.10 -1.35 -10.88
C GLN A 193 -11.87 -2.27 -10.71
N ASN A 194 -11.06 -2.04 -9.67
CA ASN A 194 -9.88 -2.85 -9.35
C ASN A 194 -10.28 -4.23 -8.75
N LEU A 195 -9.61 -5.30 -9.17
CA LEU A 195 -9.93 -6.67 -8.74
C LEU A 195 -9.56 -6.95 -7.27
N MET A 196 -8.46 -6.40 -6.77
CA MET A 196 -8.08 -6.55 -5.37
C MET A 196 -9.08 -5.83 -4.46
N GLU A 197 -9.54 -4.64 -4.85
CA GLU A 197 -10.59 -3.95 -4.08
C GLU A 197 -11.92 -4.72 -4.08
N GLU A 198 -12.27 -5.31 -5.22
CA GLU A 198 -13.42 -6.20 -5.34
C GLU A 198 -13.32 -7.39 -4.38
N SER A 199 -12.14 -8.02 -4.34
CA SER A 199 -11.82 -9.14 -3.45
C SER A 199 -11.88 -8.75 -1.97
N LEU A 200 -11.33 -7.58 -1.62
CA LEU A 200 -11.39 -7.02 -0.27
C LEU A 200 -12.83 -6.70 0.16
N ALA A 201 -13.63 -6.09 -0.72
CA ALA A 201 -15.03 -5.79 -0.45
C ALA A 201 -15.83 -7.08 -0.18
N LEU A 202 -15.61 -8.13 -0.99
CA LEU A 202 -16.21 -9.44 -0.78
C LEU A 202 -15.77 -10.07 0.55
N PHE A 203 -14.48 -9.99 0.88
CA PHE A 203 -13.95 -10.49 2.14
C PHE A 203 -14.56 -9.75 3.34
N HIS A 204 -14.74 -8.44 3.26
CA HIS A 204 -15.43 -7.65 4.27
C HIS A 204 -16.89 -8.06 4.45
N ILE A 205 -17.61 -8.35 3.36
CA ILE A 205 -18.99 -8.85 3.41
C ILE A 205 -19.05 -10.19 4.16
N ILE A 206 -18.09 -11.10 3.90
CA ILE A 206 -18.00 -12.39 4.60
C ILE A 206 -17.72 -12.17 6.09
N LEU A 207 -16.75 -11.32 6.44
CA LEU A 207 -16.41 -11.02 7.83
C LEU A 207 -17.55 -10.37 8.62
N SER A 208 -18.41 -9.61 7.94
CA SER A 208 -19.53 -8.88 8.56
C SER A 208 -20.83 -9.67 8.57
N SER A 209 -20.82 -10.91 8.04
CA SER A 209 -22.02 -11.73 7.90
C SER A 209 -22.31 -12.51 9.18
N ASP A 210 -23.51 -12.33 9.74
CA ASP A 210 -23.95 -13.07 10.93
C ASP A 210 -23.98 -14.59 10.72
N TYR A 211 -24.19 -15.04 9.47
CA TYR A 211 -24.14 -16.46 9.08
C TYR A 211 -22.80 -17.13 9.41
N PHE A 212 -21.73 -16.35 9.52
CA PHE A 212 -20.36 -16.86 9.73
C PHE A 212 -19.76 -16.45 11.06
N SER A 213 -20.58 -15.94 11.98
CA SER A 213 -20.16 -15.47 13.32
C SER A 213 -19.33 -16.49 14.11
N ASN A 214 -19.58 -17.78 13.91
CA ASN A 214 -18.87 -18.89 14.57
C ASN A 214 -17.89 -19.66 13.66
N ALA A 215 -17.74 -19.25 12.40
CA ALA A 215 -16.86 -19.92 11.44
C ALA A 215 -15.42 -19.42 11.59
N SER A 216 -14.44 -20.33 11.57
CA SER A 216 -13.04 -19.95 11.45
C SER A 216 -12.75 -19.49 10.01
N ILE A 217 -11.96 -18.43 9.83
CA ILE A 217 -11.62 -17.92 8.50
C ILE A 217 -10.13 -18.11 8.24
N ILE A 218 -9.81 -18.81 7.16
CA ILE A 218 -8.44 -19.01 6.66
C ILE A 218 -8.29 -18.20 5.37
N LEU A 219 -7.46 -17.17 5.40
CA LEU A 219 -7.12 -16.36 4.24
C LEU A 219 -5.86 -16.90 3.56
N PHE A 220 -6.00 -17.36 2.31
CA PHE A 220 -4.89 -17.73 1.44
C PHE A 220 -4.56 -16.60 0.47
N LEU A 221 -3.38 -16.02 0.65
CA LEU A 221 -2.78 -15.12 -0.35
C LEU A 221 -2.07 -15.98 -1.40
N ASN A 222 -2.62 -16.03 -2.61
CA ASN A 222 -2.11 -16.89 -3.68
C ASN A 222 -1.37 -16.09 -4.77
N LYS A 223 -0.67 -16.81 -5.65
CA LYS A 223 0.23 -16.25 -6.68
C LYS A 223 1.40 -15.45 -6.12
N THR A 224 1.96 -15.91 -5.00
CA THR A 224 3.14 -15.34 -4.35
C THR A 224 4.41 -15.46 -5.19
N ASP A 225 4.46 -16.45 -6.08
CA ASP A 225 5.51 -16.67 -7.07
C ASP A 225 5.51 -15.59 -8.17
N LEU A 226 4.33 -15.14 -8.60
CA LEU A 226 4.18 -14.11 -9.63
C LEU A 226 4.20 -12.68 -9.09
N PHE A 227 3.93 -12.52 -7.79
CA PHE A 227 3.81 -11.20 -7.17
C PHE A 227 5.10 -10.34 -7.26
N PRO A 228 6.32 -10.84 -6.97
CA PRO A 228 7.54 -10.04 -7.08
C PRO A 228 7.79 -9.54 -8.51
N GLU A 229 7.55 -10.40 -9.51
CA GLU A 229 7.70 -10.04 -10.92
C GLU A 229 6.70 -8.92 -11.30
N ARG A 230 5.44 -9.03 -10.83
CA ARG A 230 4.41 -8.02 -11.07
C ARG A 230 4.74 -6.69 -10.40
N LEU A 231 5.16 -6.73 -9.14
CA LEU A 231 5.54 -5.59 -8.33
C LEU A 231 6.70 -4.80 -8.95
N ALA A 232 7.68 -5.49 -9.54
CA ALA A 232 8.79 -4.86 -10.25
C ALA A 232 8.31 -4.05 -11.48
N SER A 233 7.31 -4.53 -12.23
CA SER A 233 6.75 -3.76 -13.37
C SER A 233 5.81 -2.64 -12.97
N LYS A 234 4.98 -2.84 -11.95
CA LYS A 234 4.02 -1.85 -11.48
C LYS A 234 4.09 -1.78 -9.94
N PRO A 235 4.95 -0.93 -9.37
CA PRO A 235 5.02 -0.75 -7.94
C PRO A 235 3.64 -0.46 -7.31
N LEU A 236 3.38 -1.00 -6.11
CA LEU A 236 2.10 -0.82 -5.40
C LEU A 236 1.66 0.64 -5.32
N ARG A 237 2.60 1.57 -5.10
CA ARG A 237 2.37 3.02 -5.06
C ARG A 237 1.67 3.60 -6.30
N HIS A 238 1.78 2.96 -7.47
CA HIS A 238 1.11 3.43 -8.68
C HIS A 238 -0.40 3.12 -8.67
N VAL A 239 -0.82 2.14 -7.89
CA VAL A 239 -2.24 1.73 -7.79
C VAL A 239 -2.86 2.12 -6.46
N TYR A 240 -2.05 2.11 -5.40
CA TYR A 240 -2.39 2.53 -4.04
C TYR A 240 -1.46 3.67 -3.65
N PRO A 241 -1.74 4.93 -4.04
CA PRO A 241 -0.94 6.09 -3.66
C PRO A 241 -0.81 6.24 -2.13
N GLU A 242 -1.79 5.72 -1.37
CA GLU A 242 -1.78 5.63 0.08
C GLU A 242 -0.83 4.57 0.65
N PHE A 243 -0.22 3.74 -0.19
CA PHE A 243 0.92 2.91 0.20
C PHE A 243 2.12 3.79 0.60
N ASP A 244 2.24 4.98 0.00
CA ASP A 244 3.12 6.06 0.46
C ASP A 244 2.39 7.02 1.43
N GLY A 245 1.29 6.55 2.04
CA GLY A 245 0.40 7.26 2.97
C GLY A 245 1.14 7.70 4.22
N ASN A 246 1.83 8.81 4.05
CA ASN A 246 2.77 9.41 4.96
C ASN A 246 2.11 9.78 6.29
N ALA A 247 2.27 8.92 7.30
CA ALA A 247 1.90 9.26 8.67
C ALA A 247 2.94 10.23 9.28
N GLU A 248 2.81 11.52 8.95
CA GLU A 248 3.74 12.60 9.35
C GLU A 248 3.37 13.27 10.67
N ALA A 249 2.69 12.58 11.57
CA ALA A 249 2.38 13.14 12.89
C ALA A 249 3.63 13.42 13.75
N GLY A 250 4.80 12.86 13.39
CA GLY A 250 6.08 13.09 14.08
C GLY A 250 6.45 12.06 15.15
N LYS A 251 5.85 10.85 15.13
CA LYS A 251 6.08 9.77 16.12
C LYS A 251 7.57 9.39 16.24
N SER A 252 8.20 9.06 15.12
CA SER A 252 9.62 8.70 15.10
C SER A 252 10.53 9.88 15.42
N THR A 253 10.13 11.11 15.09
CA THR A 253 10.84 12.32 15.52
C THR A 253 10.79 12.49 17.04
N PHE A 254 9.64 12.22 17.65
CA PHE A 254 9.52 12.19 19.11
C PHE A 254 10.39 11.10 19.75
N LEU A 255 10.41 9.88 19.19
CA LEU A 255 11.31 8.82 19.69
C LEU A 255 12.79 9.21 19.57
N LYS A 256 13.19 9.81 18.44
CA LYS A 256 14.54 10.35 18.26
C LYS A 256 14.88 11.41 19.31
N GLN A 257 13.93 12.29 19.67
CA GLN A 257 14.13 13.26 20.76
C GLN A 257 14.33 12.57 22.11
N MET A 258 13.55 11.53 22.42
CA MET A 258 13.73 10.76 23.66
C MET A 258 15.14 10.20 23.76
N LYS A 259 15.68 9.70 22.64
CA LYS A 259 17.07 9.22 22.56
C LYS A 259 18.12 10.34 22.73
N LEU A 260 17.86 11.54 22.25
CA LEU A 260 18.74 12.71 22.48
C LEU A 260 18.71 13.21 23.91
N ILE A 261 17.51 13.29 24.50
CA ILE A 261 17.29 13.93 25.80
C ILE A 261 17.64 13.00 26.96
N HIS A 262 17.25 11.72 26.85
CA HIS A 262 17.30 10.73 27.94
C HIS A 262 18.13 9.49 27.58
N GLY A 263 18.57 9.35 26.33
CA GLY A 263 19.44 8.26 25.89
C GLY A 263 20.92 8.67 25.82
N GLN A 264 21.71 7.89 25.08
CA GLN A 264 23.12 8.17 24.80
C GLN A 264 23.31 9.10 23.58
N GLY A 265 22.22 9.71 23.08
CA GLY A 265 22.23 10.40 21.79
C GLY A 265 22.46 9.44 20.62
N PHE A 266 22.95 9.99 19.50
CA PHE A 266 23.29 9.22 18.30
C PHE A 266 24.81 9.07 18.16
N LYS A 267 25.26 7.82 17.97
CA LYS A 267 26.67 7.53 17.70
C LYS A 267 27.05 7.96 16.28
N GLU A 268 28.34 8.23 16.06
CA GLU A 268 28.84 8.66 14.75
C GLU A 268 28.51 7.68 13.61
N ASP A 269 28.55 6.37 13.87
CA ASP A 269 28.15 5.37 12.86
C ASP A 269 26.65 5.43 12.53
N GLU A 270 25.79 5.75 13.50
CA GLU A 270 24.35 5.94 13.27
C GLU A 270 24.11 7.20 12.45
N LYS A 271 24.81 8.30 12.76
CA LYS A 271 24.74 9.55 11.99
C LYS A 271 25.15 9.32 10.53
N ARG A 272 26.25 8.61 10.30
CA ARG A 272 26.74 8.29 8.94
C ARG A 272 25.74 7.47 8.13
N ARG A 273 25.04 6.52 8.77
CA ARG A 273 23.99 5.71 8.10
C ARG A 273 22.80 6.55 7.63
N LEU A 274 22.58 7.74 8.18
CA LEU A 274 21.47 8.63 7.79
C LEU A 274 21.80 9.47 6.55
N ILE A 275 23.09 9.65 6.21
CA ILE A 275 23.52 10.50 5.10
C ILE A 275 22.85 10.13 3.76
N PRO A 276 22.81 8.84 3.34
CA PRO A 276 22.11 8.44 2.11
C PRO A 276 20.62 8.80 2.15
N PHE A 277 19.95 8.69 3.30
CA PHE A 277 18.53 9.05 3.42
C PHE A 277 18.30 10.55 3.25
N ILE A 278 19.19 11.39 3.79
CA ILE A 278 19.14 12.86 3.61
C ILE A 278 19.29 13.21 2.13
N TYR A 279 20.30 12.65 1.44
CA TYR A 279 20.51 12.92 0.02
C TYR A 279 19.33 12.49 -0.85
N ARG A 280 18.79 11.30 -0.59
CA ARG A 280 17.59 10.80 -1.29
C ARG A 280 16.38 11.67 -1.06
N GLN A 281 16.17 12.12 0.17
CA GLN A 281 15.08 13.01 0.50
C GLN A 281 15.21 14.35 -0.24
N ILE A 282 16.41 14.95 -0.28
CA ILE A 282 16.67 16.20 -1.02
C ILE A 282 16.32 16.03 -2.51
N LEU A 283 16.81 14.98 -3.13
CA LEU A 283 16.53 14.72 -4.55
C LEU A 283 15.05 14.48 -4.82
N SER A 284 14.39 13.73 -3.95
CA SER A 284 12.94 13.50 -4.01
C SER A 284 12.15 14.80 -3.90
N VAL A 285 12.52 15.68 -2.96
CA VAL A 285 11.93 17.01 -2.77
C VAL A 285 12.08 17.86 -4.04
N VAL A 286 13.29 17.97 -4.61
CA VAL A 286 13.50 18.79 -5.81
C VAL A 286 12.72 18.24 -7.01
N ARG A 287 12.72 16.92 -7.20
CA ARG A 287 11.93 16.28 -8.26
C ARG A 287 10.43 16.51 -8.08
N CYS A 288 9.94 16.46 -6.84
CA CYS A 288 8.56 16.75 -6.51
C CYS A 288 8.19 18.19 -6.92
N ILE A 289 9.01 19.17 -6.54
CA ILE A 289 8.77 20.58 -6.91
C ILE A 289 8.79 20.74 -8.44
N CYS A 290 9.77 20.17 -9.15
CA CYS A 290 9.81 20.24 -10.61
C CYS A 290 8.59 19.61 -11.30
N ARG A 291 8.03 18.52 -10.74
CA ARG A 291 6.78 17.92 -11.24
C ARG A 291 5.58 18.83 -10.95
N ALA A 292 5.51 19.39 -9.74
CA ALA A 292 4.46 20.31 -9.35
C ALA A 292 4.46 21.58 -10.21
N MET A 293 5.62 22.11 -10.58
CA MET A 293 5.72 23.25 -11.52
C MET A 293 5.03 22.94 -12.86
N LYS A 294 5.25 21.73 -13.41
CA LYS A 294 4.58 21.30 -14.65
C LYS A 294 3.06 21.19 -14.47
N MET A 295 2.62 20.61 -13.36
CA MET A 295 1.19 20.46 -13.04
C MET A 295 0.48 21.80 -12.82
N LEU A 296 1.16 22.75 -12.18
CA LEU A 296 0.62 24.08 -11.85
C LEU A 296 0.88 25.12 -12.95
N HIS A 297 1.44 24.70 -14.08
CA HIS A 297 1.82 25.54 -15.21
C HIS A 297 2.74 26.72 -14.84
N ILE A 298 3.66 26.49 -13.90
CA ILE A 298 4.68 27.47 -13.47
C ILE A 298 5.96 27.22 -14.27
N ARG A 299 6.46 28.26 -14.95
CA ARG A 299 7.74 28.20 -15.67
C ARG A 299 8.90 28.52 -14.74
N PHE A 300 10.09 28.02 -15.07
CA PHE A 300 11.31 28.55 -14.46
C PHE A 300 11.50 30.00 -14.87
N GLU A 301 11.99 30.82 -13.94
CA GLU A 301 12.40 32.18 -14.25
C GLU A 301 13.65 32.16 -15.16
N ASN A 302 14.58 31.24 -14.88
CA ASN A 302 15.74 31.00 -15.72
C ASN A 302 15.58 29.71 -16.53
N GLU A 303 15.46 29.84 -17.86
CA GLU A 303 15.28 28.71 -18.79
C GLU A 303 16.39 27.65 -18.69
N ARG A 304 17.60 28.02 -18.25
CA ARG A 304 18.70 27.04 -18.03
C ARG A 304 18.36 26.02 -16.94
N ASN A 305 17.47 26.37 -16.01
CA ASN A 305 17.03 25.46 -14.96
C ASN A 305 16.23 24.27 -15.49
N GLU A 306 15.69 24.33 -16.72
CA GLU A 306 15.09 23.17 -17.35
C GLU A 306 16.10 22.05 -17.63
N GLU A 307 17.35 22.42 -17.95
CA GLU A 307 18.42 21.44 -18.13
C GLU A 307 18.83 20.82 -16.79
N TYR A 308 18.99 21.65 -15.75
CA TYR A 308 19.25 21.15 -14.40
C TYR A 308 18.13 20.22 -13.89
N ALA A 309 16.87 20.56 -14.14
CA ALA A 309 15.73 19.71 -13.81
C ALA A 309 15.76 18.39 -14.58
N ARG A 310 16.18 18.40 -15.85
CA ARG A 310 16.41 17.19 -16.65
C ARG A 310 17.52 16.33 -16.07
N VAL A 311 18.66 16.91 -15.69
CA VAL A 311 19.79 16.19 -15.07
C VAL A 311 19.36 15.47 -13.78
N LEU A 312 18.57 16.15 -12.93
CA LEU A 312 18.07 15.54 -11.69
C LEU A 312 16.96 14.50 -11.93
N SER A 313 16.34 14.50 -13.12
CA SER A 313 15.29 13.55 -13.53
C SER A 313 15.82 12.35 -14.32
N SER A 314 16.94 12.50 -15.03
CA SER A 314 17.54 11.49 -15.92
C SER A 314 18.44 10.49 -15.19
N SER A 315 18.78 10.73 -13.93
CA SER A 315 19.15 9.64 -13.01
C SER A 315 17.87 8.79 -12.83
N THR A 316 17.67 7.85 -13.76
CA THR A 316 16.43 7.11 -13.89
C THR A 316 16.11 6.36 -12.61
N TYR A 317 14.84 6.02 -12.45
CA TYR A 317 14.33 5.03 -11.53
C TYR A 317 15.04 3.64 -11.62
N ASP A 318 16.03 3.46 -12.51
CA ASP A 318 16.79 2.22 -12.75
C ASP A 318 18.02 2.06 -11.84
N ASP A 319 18.59 3.14 -11.32
CA ASP A 319 19.45 3.01 -10.15
C ASP A 319 18.51 2.87 -8.97
N ALA A 320 18.41 1.64 -8.43
CA ALA A 320 17.65 1.35 -7.23
C ALA A 320 17.81 2.54 -6.27
N GLU A 321 16.70 3.13 -5.83
CA GLU A 321 16.68 4.31 -4.98
C GLU A 321 17.56 4.11 -3.72
N ASP A 322 18.00 2.88 -3.43
CA ASP A 322 18.96 2.47 -2.40
C ASP A 322 20.46 2.68 -2.72
N SER A 323 20.88 3.04 -3.93
CA SER A 323 22.31 3.16 -4.32
C SER A 323 22.93 4.56 -4.14
N ILE A 324 22.12 5.60 -3.91
CA ILE A 324 22.61 6.98 -3.80
C ILE A 324 23.30 7.19 -2.45
N SER A 325 24.63 7.12 -2.46
CA SER A 325 25.48 7.37 -1.28
C SER A 325 26.11 8.76 -1.25
N THR A 326 26.13 9.50 -2.37
CA THR A 326 26.76 10.82 -2.51
C THR A 326 26.01 11.74 -3.46
N LEU A 327 26.05 13.05 -3.23
CA LEU A 327 25.63 14.07 -4.20
C LEU A 327 26.83 14.52 -5.04
N SER A 328 26.76 14.37 -6.37
CA SER A 328 27.83 14.87 -7.24
C SER A 328 27.87 16.41 -7.27
N PRO A 329 29.02 17.05 -7.53
CA PRO A 329 29.11 18.52 -7.61
C PRO A 329 28.11 19.13 -8.59
N ARG A 330 27.85 18.45 -9.73
CA ARG A 330 26.85 18.87 -10.72
C ARG A 330 25.42 18.81 -10.18
N MET A 331 25.10 17.81 -9.36
CA MET A 331 23.78 17.71 -8.71
C MET A 331 23.60 18.81 -7.67
N VAL A 332 24.62 19.07 -6.85
CA VAL A 332 24.60 20.15 -5.85
C VAL A 332 24.40 21.50 -6.52
N GLU A 333 25.13 21.77 -7.60
CA GLU A 333 24.96 22.97 -8.40
C GLU A 333 23.54 23.09 -8.96
N ALA A 334 23.01 22.02 -9.56
CA ALA A 334 21.64 21.96 -10.06
C ALA A 334 20.60 22.28 -8.97
N ILE A 335 20.73 21.66 -7.80
CA ILE A 335 19.83 21.88 -6.66
C ILE A 335 19.88 23.35 -6.22
N ARG A 336 21.08 23.94 -6.14
CA ARG A 336 21.29 25.34 -5.75
C ARG A 336 20.58 26.29 -6.71
N TYR A 337 20.80 26.15 -8.02
CA TYR A 337 20.19 27.03 -9.01
C TYR A 337 18.68 26.87 -9.09
N ILE A 338 18.18 25.63 -9.04
CA ILE A 338 16.74 25.37 -9.00
C ILE A 338 16.12 26.00 -7.76
N TRP A 339 16.67 25.79 -6.56
CA TRP A 339 16.08 26.34 -5.33
C TRP A 339 16.09 27.88 -5.29
N SER A 340 17.07 28.51 -5.93
CA SER A 340 17.14 29.96 -6.02
C SER A 340 16.17 30.60 -7.03
N ASP A 341 15.56 29.81 -7.92
CA ASP A 341 14.68 30.29 -9.00
C ASP A 341 13.34 30.82 -8.48
N GLU A 342 12.88 31.97 -8.99
CA GLU A 342 11.63 32.60 -8.55
C GLU A 342 10.38 31.80 -8.92
N GLY A 343 10.40 31.08 -10.04
CA GLY A 343 9.34 30.14 -10.42
C GLY A 343 9.26 28.97 -9.43
N VAL A 344 10.42 28.47 -8.99
CA VAL A 344 10.51 27.42 -7.96
C VAL A 344 10.01 27.91 -6.61
N LYS A 345 10.39 29.12 -6.17
CA LYS A 345 9.88 29.74 -4.93
C LYS A 345 8.37 29.96 -4.98
N THR A 346 7.85 30.40 -6.13
CA THR A 346 6.40 30.53 -6.36
C THR A 346 5.70 29.18 -6.24
N CYS A 347 6.27 28.13 -6.85
CA CYS A 347 5.75 26.77 -6.73
C CYS A 347 5.79 26.26 -5.28
N TYR A 348 6.88 26.52 -4.54
CA TYR A 348 7.01 26.17 -3.13
C TYR A 348 6.00 26.92 -2.24
N GLY A 349 5.67 28.17 -2.56
CA GLY A 349 4.57 28.91 -1.91
C GLY A 349 3.23 28.19 -2.03
N ARG A 350 3.03 27.44 -3.13
CA ARG A 350 1.84 26.64 -3.44
C ARG A 350 1.96 25.16 -3.04
N ARG A 351 2.92 24.80 -2.17
CA ARG A 351 3.16 23.42 -1.64
C ARG A 351 1.99 22.78 -0.87
N ARG A 352 0.81 23.39 -0.87
CA ARG A 352 -0.44 22.83 -0.35
C ARG A 352 -1.23 22.09 -1.42
N GLU A 353 -1.00 22.45 -2.68
CA GLU A 353 -1.66 21.87 -3.87
C GLU A 353 -0.98 20.58 -4.32
N TYR A 354 0.14 20.22 -3.69
CA TYR A 354 0.87 18.98 -3.91
C TYR A 354 1.53 18.57 -2.59
N ARG A 355 2.00 17.32 -2.51
CA ARG A 355 2.62 16.79 -1.29
C ARG A 355 4.11 17.02 -1.27
N LEU A 356 4.58 17.83 -0.34
CA LEU A 356 6.00 18.08 -0.10
C LEU A 356 6.33 17.86 1.38
N PRO A 357 7.41 17.14 1.72
CA PRO A 357 7.85 16.98 3.11
C PRO A 357 8.11 18.33 3.79
N ASP A 358 7.70 18.47 5.05
CA ASP A 358 7.88 19.72 5.81
C ASP A 358 9.35 20.14 5.97
N SER A 359 10.28 19.17 6.00
CA SER A 359 11.72 19.43 6.09
C SER A 359 12.37 19.83 4.76
N ALA A 360 11.60 19.97 3.67
CA ALA A 360 12.11 20.37 2.36
C ALA A 360 12.94 21.67 2.41
N LYS A 361 12.37 22.74 2.97
CA LYS A 361 13.06 24.04 3.04
C LYS A 361 14.34 23.97 3.85
N TYR A 362 14.31 23.30 5.01
CA TYR A 362 15.48 23.13 5.86
C TYR A 362 16.66 22.52 5.11
N PHE A 363 16.46 21.41 4.40
CA PHE A 363 17.55 20.76 3.69
C PHE A 363 18.00 21.51 2.42
N LEU A 364 17.08 22.19 1.72
CA LEU A 364 17.41 22.94 0.51
C LEU A 364 18.17 24.24 0.83
N ASP A 365 17.79 24.94 1.90
CA ASP A 365 18.49 26.15 2.35
C ASP A 365 19.96 25.85 2.76
N ASP A 366 20.22 24.65 3.30
CA ASP A 366 21.52 24.21 3.82
C ASP A 366 22.31 23.29 2.88
N ILE A 367 21.98 23.27 1.58
CA ILE A 367 22.56 22.31 0.62
C ILE A 367 24.11 22.35 0.58
N ASP A 368 24.70 23.52 0.81
CA ASP A 368 26.15 23.70 0.83
C ASP A 368 26.80 23.02 2.04
N ARG A 369 26.18 23.09 3.22
CA ARG A 369 26.62 22.38 4.42
C ARG A 369 26.48 20.86 4.24
N ILE A 370 25.37 20.43 3.66
CA ILE A 370 25.01 19.02 3.50
C ILE A 370 25.87 18.32 2.44
N SER A 371 26.34 19.04 1.43
CA SER A 371 27.16 18.50 0.34
C SER A 371 28.68 18.56 0.58
N ALA A 372 29.12 19.07 1.73
CA ALA A 372 30.53 19.14 2.09
C ALA A 372 31.15 17.74 2.23
N GLN A 373 32.44 17.58 1.88
CA GLN A 373 33.13 16.27 1.90
C GLN A 373 33.12 15.59 3.28
N ASN A 374 33.13 16.38 4.37
CA ASN A 374 33.13 15.89 5.75
C ASN A 374 31.77 16.08 6.44
N PHE A 375 30.69 16.16 5.66
CA PHE A 375 29.34 16.32 6.19
C PHE A 375 29.01 15.21 7.19
N THR A 376 28.64 15.61 8.40
CA THR A 376 28.12 14.72 9.44
C THR A 376 26.79 15.32 9.90
N PRO A 377 25.69 14.54 9.85
CA PRO A 377 24.38 15.03 10.27
C PRO A 377 24.41 15.57 11.71
N ASN A 378 23.94 16.80 11.90
CA ASN A 378 23.71 17.36 13.22
C ASN A 378 22.39 16.84 13.80
N GLU A 379 22.07 17.20 15.05
CA GLU A 379 20.83 16.74 15.71
C GLU A 379 19.57 17.17 14.94
N ASP A 380 19.56 18.37 14.37
CA ASP A 380 18.44 18.87 13.56
C ASP A 380 18.22 18.09 12.27
N ASP A 381 19.30 17.69 11.59
CA ASP A 381 19.28 16.83 10.39
C ASP A 381 18.66 15.48 10.74
N ILE A 382 19.07 14.90 11.87
CA ILE A 382 18.59 13.60 12.35
C ILE A 382 17.10 13.65 12.69
N LEU A 383 16.65 14.74 13.31
CA LEU A 383 15.25 14.94 13.67
C LEU A 383 14.36 15.18 12.43
N ARG A 384 14.90 15.83 11.39
CA ARG A 384 14.16 16.23 10.17
C ARG A 384 14.23 15.23 9.02
N VAL A 385 15.22 14.34 9.02
CA VAL A 385 15.30 13.28 8.01
C VAL A 385 14.14 12.30 8.20
N ARG A 386 13.42 12.10 7.12
CA ARG A 386 12.27 11.22 7.06
C ARG A 386 12.71 9.81 6.69
N ILE A 387 12.41 8.87 7.57
CA ILE A 387 12.54 7.45 7.31
C ILE A 387 11.19 6.83 7.66
N PRO A 388 10.48 6.18 6.72
CA PRO A 388 9.21 5.54 7.03
C PRO A 388 9.46 4.37 7.99
N THR A 389 8.82 4.42 9.16
CA THR A 389 8.88 3.31 10.12
C THR A 389 8.09 2.13 9.58
N THR A 390 8.80 1.05 9.28
CA THR A 390 8.22 -0.25 8.95
C THR A 390 8.31 -1.15 10.19
N GLY A 391 7.17 -1.69 10.61
CA GLY A 391 7.09 -2.54 11.80
C GLY A 391 6.96 -1.78 13.11
N ILE A 392 7.53 -2.39 14.16
CA ILE A 392 7.43 -1.97 15.55
C ILE A 392 8.86 -1.75 16.06
N VAL A 393 9.16 -0.55 16.53
CA VAL A 393 10.44 -0.19 17.13
C VAL A 393 10.23 0.00 18.62
N GLN A 394 11.00 -0.70 19.45
CA GLN A 394 10.94 -0.58 20.90
C GLN A 394 12.28 -0.08 21.42
N GLU A 395 12.25 0.97 22.24
CA GLU A 395 13.43 1.46 22.97
C GLU A 395 13.09 1.62 24.46
N ASP A 396 14.04 1.21 25.31
CA ASP A 396 13.95 1.36 26.75
C ASP A 396 14.80 2.56 27.18
N PHE A 397 14.20 3.44 28.00
CA PHE A 397 14.84 4.64 28.55
C PHE A 397 14.83 4.56 30.07
N GLU A 398 15.92 4.97 30.71
CA GLU A 398 15.97 5.15 32.15
C GLU A 398 15.79 6.63 32.47
N PHE A 399 14.73 6.95 33.20
CA PHE A 399 14.38 8.32 33.54
C PHE A 399 14.09 8.45 35.04
N SER A 400 14.95 9.17 35.77
CA SER A 400 14.79 9.42 37.21
C SER A 400 14.47 8.17 38.04
N HIS A 401 15.20 7.07 37.77
CA HIS A 401 15.02 5.74 38.38
C HIS A 401 13.75 4.96 37.96
N VAL A 402 12.99 5.46 37.00
CA VAL A 402 11.89 4.73 36.34
C VAL A 402 12.36 4.25 34.97
N ARG A 403 12.09 2.99 34.65
CA ARG A 403 12.32 2.45 33.29
C ARG A 403 11.07 2.64 32.45
N LEU A 404 11.21 3.39 31.36
CA LEU A 404 10.15 3.63 30.40
C LEU A 404 10.46 2.87 29.11
N ARG A 405 9.52 2.02 28.70
CA ARG A 405 9.56 1.35 27.40
C ARG A 405 8.66 2.10 26.44
N ILE A 406 9.25 2.69 25.39
CA ILE A 406 8.49 3.39 24.35
C ILE A 406 8.48 2.51 23.10
N VAL A 407 7.28 2.35 22.54
CA VAL A 407 7.05 1.56 21.33
C VAL A 407 6.56 2.51 20.23
N ASP A 408 7.39 2.74 19.21
CA ASP A 408 7.00 3.46 17.98
C ASP A 408 6.44 2.46 16.97
N VAL A 409 5.22 2.72 16.54
CA VAL A 409 4.49 1.89 15.57
C VAL A 409 4.27 2.67 14.27
N GLY A 410 4.45 2.00 13.13
CA GLY A 410 4.16 2.59 11.82
C GLY A 410 2.72 3.13 11.76
N GLY A 411 2.56 4.41 11.39
CA GLY A 411 1.24 5.07 11.37
C GLY A 411 0.44 4.90 10.09
N GLN A 412 1.07 4.36 9.04
CA GLN A 412 0.45 4.14 7.74
C GLN A 412 -0.63 3.04 7.85
N LYS A 413 -1.69 3.11 7.02
CA LYS A 413 -2.83 2.17 7.09
C LYS A 413 -2.38 0.70 7.00
N THR A 414 -1.39 0.41 6.16
CA THR A 414 -0.75 -0.89 5.97
C THR A 414 -0.06 -1.41 7.24
N GLU A 415 0.52 -0.51 8.04
CA GLU A 415 1.26 -0.82 9.25
C GLU A 415 0.35 -0.96 10.49
N ARG A 416 -0.85 -0.36 10.48
CA ARG A 416 -1.81 -0.39 11.60
C ARG A 416 -2.23 -1.80 12.02
N ARG A 417 -2.22 -2.77 11.11
CA ARG A 417 -2.52 -4.18 11.44
C ARG A 417 -1.53 -4.77 12.46
N LYS A 418 -0.30 -4.24 12.54
CA LYS A 418 0.72 -4.71 13.48
C LYS A 418 0.53 -4.16 14.89
N TRP A 419 -0.29 -3.12 15.07
CA TRP A 419 -0.46 -2.43 16.36
C TRP A 419 -0.95 -3.35 17.47
N ILE A 420 -1.81 -4.33 17.13
CA ILE A 420 -2.35 -5.30 18.09
C ILE A 420 -1.27 -6.07 18.85
N HIS A 421 -0.08 -6.25 18.26
CA HIS A 421 1.05 -6.90 18.91
C HIS A 421 1.72 -6.07 20.01
N CYS A 422 1.34 -4.80 20.16
CA CYS A 422 1.89 -3.86 21.13
C CYS A 422 0.91 -3.51 22.25
N PHE A 423 -0.31 -4.06 22.23
CA PHE A 423 -1.42 -3.61 23.08
C PHE A 423 -1.48 -4.30 24.44
N ASP A 424 -0.59 -5.26 24.70
CA ASP A 424 -0.50 -5.92 25.99
C ASP A 424 0.09 -4.97 27.04
N SER A 425 -0.62 -4.82 28.17
CA SER A 425 -0.16 -4.12 29.37
C SER A 425 0.29 -2.66 29.13
N VAL A 426 -0.36 -1.95 28.21
CA VAL A 426 -0.05 -0.54 27.91
C VAL A 426 -0.46 0.36 29.06
N THR A 427 0.51 1.06 29.65
CA THR A 427 0.29 2.04 30.71
C THR A 427 -0.31 3.35 30.18
N SER A 428 0.21 3.83 29.05
CA SER A 428 -0.18 5.11 28.45
C SER A 428 -0.07 5.06 26.93
N VAL A 429 -0.99 5.74 26.25
CA VAL A 429 -0.95 5.95 24.80
C VAL A 429 -0.57 7.39 24.49
N ILE A 430 0.52 7.59 23.76
CA ILE A 430 0.87 8.92 23.21
C ILE A 430 0.31 9.01 21.79
N PHE A 431 -0.78 9.75 21.63
CA PHE A 431 -1.36 10.04 20.33
C PHE A 431 -0.78 11.33 19.77
N LEU A 432 -0.01 11.23 18.68
CA LEU A 432 0.50 12.40 17.97
C LEU A 432 -0.42 12.74 16.80
N ALA A 433 -0.84 14.00 16.74
CA ALA A 433 -1.61 14.60 15.66
C ALA A 433 -0.85 15.81 15.10
N SER A 434 -0.79 15.96 13.77
CA SER A 434 -0.14 17.12 13.16
C SER A 434 -1.14 18.27 13.01
N LEU A 435 -0.82 19.46 13.53
CA LEU A 435 -1.64 20.65 13.36
C LEU A 435 -1.80 21.05 11.88
N LEU A 436 -0.85 20.68 11.02
CA LEU A 436 -0.89 20.99 9.59
C LEU A 436 -1.92 20.18 8.80
N GLU A 437 -2.46 19.10 9.37
CA GLU A 437 -3.40 18.22 8.67
C GLU A 437 -4.75 18.90 8.40
N TYR A 438 -5.04 20.04 9.04
CA TYR A 438 -6.33 20.73 8.94
C TYR A 438 -6.67 21.13 7.50
N ASP A 439 -5.69 21.42 6.64
CA ASP A 439 -5.92 21.81 5.25
C ASP A 439 -5.37 20.82 4.22
N GLN A 440 -4.90 19.65 4.67
CA GLN A 440 -4.31 18.63 3.80
C GLN A 440 -5.33 17.54 3.45
N LYS A 441 -5.26 17.04 2.21
CA LYS A 441 -6.12 15.97 1.71
C LYS A 441 -5.43 14.60 1.74
N VAL A 442 -6.19 13.55 2.08
CA VAL A 442 -5.78 12.13 2.11
C VAL A 442 -5.46 11.60 0.73
N ASP A 443 -6.13 12.13 -0.30
CA ASP A 443 -5.88 11.89 -1.72
C ASP A 443 -6.40 13.12 -2.51
N ASP A 444 -5.75 13.45 -3.62
CA ASP A 444 -6.20 14.48 -4.55
C ASP A 444 -7.54 14.10 -5.21
N GLN A 445 -7.90 12.81 -5.25
CA GLN A 445 -9.15 12.29 -5.82
C GLN A 445 -10.29 12.16 -4.79
N LEU A 446 -9.98 11.79 -3.54
CA LEU A 446 -11.01 11.42 -2.55
C LEU A 446 -11.54 12.62 -1.76
N GLU A 447 -10.96 13.81 -1.91
CA GLU A 447 -11.34 15.08 -1.23
C GLU A 447 -11.40 15.01 0.32
N GLN A 448 -11.06 13.86 0.92
CA GLN A 448 -11.12 13.64 2.35
C GLN A 448 -9.96 14.35 3.06
N ASN A 449 -10.27 15.03 4.15
CA ASN A 449 -9.29 15.77 4.94
C ASN A 449 -8.47 14.84 5.87
N LEU A 450 -7.15 15.06 5.98
CA LEU A 450 -6.26 14.24 6.81
C LEU A 450 -6.54 14.39 8.31
N MET A 451 -6.95 15.58 8.77
CA MET A 451 -7.32 15.79 10.17
C MET A 451 -8.57 15.00 10.55
N GLU A 452 -9.52 14.84 9.64
CA GLU A 452 -10.70 13.97 9.86
C GLU A 452 -10.31 12.49 9.95
N GLU A 453 -9.31 12.04 9.17
CA GLU A 453 -8.76 10.69 9.34
C GLU A 453 -8.09 10.53 10.72
N SER A 454 -7.35 11.54 11.16
CA SER A 454 -6.67 11.56 12.46
C SER A 454 -7.67 11.56 13.64
N LEU A 455 -8.73 12.36 13.56
CA LEU A 455 -9.86 12.36 14.49
C LEU A 455 -10.59 11.01 14.52
N GLY A 456 -10.81 10.39 13.36
CA GLY A 456 -11.40 9.05 13.25
C GLY A 456 -10.55 7.99 13.95
N LEU A 457 -9.24 8.02 13.73
CA LEU A 457 -8.29 7.11 14.38
C LEU A 457 -8.25 7.33 15.90
N PHE A 458 -8.26 8.59 16.35
CA PHE A 458 -8.32 8.92 17.76
C PHE A 458 -9.59 8.36 18.42
N ARG A 459 -10.74 8.48 17.75
CA ARG A 459 -12.01 7.89 18.20
C ARG A 459 -11.93 6.37 18.36
N VAL A 460 -11.25 5.67 17.45
CA VAL A 460 -11.03 4.22 17.54
C VAL A 460 -10.19 3.88 18.77
N ILE A 461 -9.10 4.62 19.03
CA ILE A 461 -8.25 4.43 20.21
C ILE A 461 -9.03 4.68 21.50
N LEU A 462 -9.83 5.74 21.57
CA LEU A 462 -10.64 6.07 22.74
C LEU A 462 -11.62 4.94 23.12
N LYS A 463 -12.21 4.29 22.11
CA LYS A 463 -13.19 3.21 22.28
C LYS A 463 -12.59 1.81 22.43
N SER A 464 -11.27 1.68 22.27
CA SER A 464 -10.59 0.39 22.33
C SER A 464 -10.58 -0.15 23.76
N ASP A 465 -11.05 -1.38 23.95
CA ASP A 465 -11.00 -2.07 25.24
C ASP A 465 -9.56 -2.34 25.69
N TYR A 466 -8.61 -2.46 24.75
CA TYR A 466 -7.17 -2.59 25.07
C TYR A 466 -6.61 -1.38 25.82
N PHE A 467 -7.24 -0.21 25.69
CA PHE A 467 -6.81 1.04 26.31
C PHE A 467 -7.83 1.56 27.32
N CYS A 468 -8.66 0.69 27.89
CA CYS A 468 -9.64 1.09 28.89
C CYS A 468 -8.99 1.73 30.13
N ASN A 469 -7.89 1.15 30.61
CA ASN A 469 -7.16 1.60 31.80
C ASN A 469 -5.90 2.43 31.48
N ALA A 470 -5.57 2.61 30.19
CA ALA A 470 -4.41 3.38 29.78
C ALA A 470 -4.73 4.88 29.78
N SER A 471 -3.81 5.70 30.31
CA SER A 471 -3.93 7.15 30.16
C SER A 471 -3.63 7.59 28.72
N ILE A 472 -4.25 8.66 28.24
CA ILE A 472 -4.04 9.13 26.87
C ILE A 472 -3.35 10.49 26.90
N ILE A 473 -2.20 10.59 26.25
CA ILE A 473 -1.48 11.84 26.07
C ILE A 473 -1.69 12.26 24.62
N LEU A 474 -2.27 13.43 24.40
CA LEU A 474 -2.54 13.97 23.07
C LEU A 474 -1.49 15.04 22.73
N PHE A 475 -0.65 14.78 21.75
CA PHE A 475 0.33 15.74 21.25
C PHE A 475 -0.15 16.37 19.94
N LEU A 476 -0.46 17.65 20.00
CA LEU A 476 -0.78 18.51 18.86
C LEU A 476 0.52 19.12 18.33
N ASN A 477 1.15 18.43 17.39
CA ASN A 477 2.52 18.63 16.93
C ASN A 477 2.62 19.62 15.76
N LYS A 478 3.87 20.02 15.43
CA LYS A 478 4.23 20.99 14.36
C LYS A 478 3.74 22.41 14.65
N THR A 479 3.79 22.80 15.92
CA THR A 479 3.42 24.15 16.39
C THR A 479 4.30 25.26 15.79
N ASP A 480 5.51 24.93 15.35
CA ASP A 480 6.45 25.82 14.68
C ASP A 480 6.00 26.17 13.24
N LEU A 481 5.43 25.21 12.53
CA LEU A 481 4.99 25.37 11.13
C LEU A 481 3.54 25.85 11.01
N PHE A 482 2.74 25.68 12.06
CA PHE A 482 1.32 26.01 12.04
C PHE A 482 1.01 27.50 11.76
N PRO A 483 1.73 28.50 12.29
CA PRO A 483 1.46 29.92 12.01
C PRO A 483 1.58 30.26 10.52
N GLU A 484 2.67 29.81 9.87
CA GLU A 484 2.87 30.04 8.43
C GLU A 484 1.79 29.34 7.60
N ARG A 485 1.37 28.15 8.04
CA ARG A 485 0.27 27.43 7.41
C ARG A 485 -1.06 28.18 7.57
N LEU A 486 -1.39 28.67 8.76
CA LEU A 486 -2.63 29.39 9.00
C LEU A 486 -2.72 30.67 8.15
N ALA A 487 -1.62 31.44 8.07
CA ALA A 487 -1.57 32.70 7.32
C ALA A 487 -1.95 32.55 5.83
N GLY A 488 -1.55 31.45 5.19
CA GLY A 488 -1.88 31.22 3.78
C GLY A 488 -3.26 30.58 3.54
N LYS A 489 -3.88 29.96 4.54
CA LYS A 489 -5.25 29.41 4.44
C LYS A 489 -5.88 29.34 5.84
N PRO A 490 -6.74 30.30 6.21
CA PRO A 490 -7.37 30.33 7.52
C PRO A 490 -8.15 29.05 7.82
N ILE A 491 -8.20 28.68 9.10
CA ILE A 491 -8.88 27.46 9.55
C ILE A 491 -10.37 27.46 9.18
N ARG A 492 -11.01 28.65 9.14
CA ARG A 492 -12.42 28.83 8.77
C ARG A 492 -12.76 28.32 7.36
N TYR A 493 -11.78 28.27 6.46
CA TYR A 493 -11.99 27.72 5.12
C TYR A 493 -12.37 26.24 5.16
N VAL A 494 -11.81 25.49 6.11
CA VAL A 494 -12.10 24.05 6.27
C VAL A 494 -13.17 23.83 7.33
N TYR A 495 -13.18 24.67 8.37
CA TYR A 495 -14.11 24.59 9.49
C TYR A 495 -14.90 25.90 9.63
N PRO A 496 -16.00 26.07 8.85
CA PRO A 496 -16.81 27.30 8.86
C PRO A 496 -17.37 27.65 10.24
N GLU A 497 -17.47 26.68 11.14
CA GLU A 497 -17.90 26.85 12.53
C GLU A 497 -16.86 27.52 13.44
N PHE A 498 -15.65 27.79 12.95
CA PHE A 498 -14.63 28.51 13.70
C PHE A 498 -15.00 29.99 13.89
N ASP A 499 -15.13 30.38 15.16
CA ASP A 499 -15.60 31.69 15.63
C ASP A 499 -14.47 32.68 15.96
N GLY A 500 -13.21 32.21 16.02
CA GLY A 500 -12.03 33.05 16.22
C GLY A 500 -11.63 33.86 14.97
N ALA A 501 -10.69 34.80 15.14
CA ALA A 501 -10.14 35.57 14.02
C ALA A 501 -9.25 34.70 13.12
N ASP A 502 -9.20 35.01 11.82
CA ASP A 502 -8.53 34.17 10.81
C ASP A 502 -6.99 34.10 10.99
N ASP A 503 -6.40 35.11 11.63
CA ASP A 503 -4.98 35.21 11.97
C ASP A 503 -4.66 34.84 13.43
N ASP A 504 -5.67 34.49 14.24
CA ASP A 504 -5.47 34.08 15.63
C ASP A 504 -5.03 32.62 15.73
N VAL A 505 -3.70 32.44 15.72
CA VAL A 505 -3.04 31.14 15.86
C VAL A 505 -3.45 30.43 17.15
N GLN A 506 -3.64 31.16 18.25
CA GLN A 506 -3.95 30.54 19.54
C GLN A 506 -5.40 30.05 19.58
N ALA A 507 -6.34 30.84 19.08
CA ALA A 507 -7.73 30.41 18.92
C ALA A 507 -7.83 29.19 18.00
N ALA A 508 -7.11 29.19 16.87
CA ALA A 508 -7.10 28.05 15.94
C ALA A 508 -6.51 26.77 16.58
N ARG A 509 -5.43 26.90 17.36
CA ARG A 509 -4.85 25.80 18.14
C ARG A 509 -5.83 25.22 19.15
N GLU A 510 -6.48 26.10 19.91
CA GLU A 510 -7.48 25.72 20.91
C GLU A 510 -8.72 25.07 20.26
N PHE A 511 -9.15 25.57 19.10
CA PHE A 511 -10.23 24.96 18.33
C PHE A 511 -9.91 23.53 17.90
N ILE A 512 -8.72 23.28 17.33
CA ILE A 512 -8.29 21.92 16.95
C ILE A 512 -8.21 21.03 18.20
N LYS A 513 -7.62 21.52 19.30
CA LYS A 513 -7.58 20.80 20.58
C LYS A 513 -8.98 20.38 21.02
N ASN A 514 -9.93 21.31 21.00
CA ASN A 514 -11.31 21.07 21.39
C ASN A 514 -12.03 20.08 20.47
N LYS A 515 -11.69 20.01 19.18
CA LYS A 515 -12.20 18.94 18.30
C LYS A 515 -11.79 17.56 18.79
N TYR A 516 -10.52 17.34 19.14
CA TYR A 516 -10.08 16.06 19.71
C TYR A 516 -10.76 15.76 21.05
N LEU A 517 -10.81 16.74 21.95
CA LEU A 517 -11.43 16.58 23.27
C LEU A 517 -12.95 16.36 23.19
N SER A 518 -13.62 16.83 22.13
CA SER A 518 -15.06 16.59 21.92
C SER A 518 -15.39 15.14 21.61
N LEU A 519 -14.41 14.34 21.16
CA LEU A 519 -14.59 12.92 20.84
C LEU A 519 -14.62 12.02 22.07
N VAL A 520 -14.27 12.55 23.25
CA VAL A 520 -14.19 11.80 24.49
C VAL A 520 -15.60 11.39 24.93
N PRO A 521 -15.88 10.08 25.11
CA PRO A 521 -17.20 9.62 25.51
C PRO A 521 -17.59 10.15 26.89
N LYS A 522 -18.80 10.72 27.00
CA LYS A 522 -19.40 11.18 28.26
C LYS A 522 -20.15 10.05 28.99
N SER A 523 -19.48 8.96 29.37
CA SER A 523 -20.12 7.88 30.17
C SER A 523 -19.37 7.60 31.47
N GLU A 524 -20.07 7.06 32.48
CA GLU A 524 -19.54 6.73 33.82
C GLU A 524 -18.33 5.77 33.80
N ARG A 525 -18.11 5.04 32.70
CA ARG A 525 -16.94 4.17 32.49
C ARG A 525 -15.70 4.94 32.03
N TYR A 526 -15.89 6.15 31.52
CA TYR A 526 -14.90 7.02 30.89
C TYR A 526 -14.81 8.41 31.54
N THR A 527 -15.61 8.68 32.58
CA THR A 527 -15.63 9.93 33.35
C THR A 527 -14.29 10.26 34.02
N GLU A 528 -13.34 9.32 34.01
CA GLU A 528 -11.96 9.49 34.48
C GLU A 528 -10.89 9.09 33.43
N LYS A 529 -11.22 8.95 32.13
CA LYS A 529 -10.15 8.82 31.12
C LYS A 529 -9.41 10.14 31.04
N ASN A 530 -8.29 10.22 31.74
CA ASN A 530 -7.46 11.41 31.76
C ASN A 530 -6.76 11.55 30.41
N ILE A 531 -7.22 12.53 29.64
CA ILE A 531 -6.58 12.95 28.40
C ILE A 531 -5.74 14.18 28.69
N TYR A 532 -4.46 14.11 28.35
CA TYR A 532 -3.48 15.16 28.60
C TYR A 532 -3.07 15.80 27.27
N PRO A 533 -3.76 16.87 26.83
CA PRO A 533 -3.42 17.56 25.60
C PRO A 533 -2.23 18.49 25.79
N HIS A 534 -1.21 18.36 24.94
CA HIS A 534 -0.07 19.25 24.88
C HIS A 534 0.17 19.69 23.44
N PHE A 535 0.56 20.95 23.28
CA PHE A 535 1.06 21.46 22.01
C PHE A 535 2.57 21.24 21.94
N THR A 536 3.02 20.57 20.89
CA THR A 536 4.40 20.13 20.76
C THR A 536 5.08 20.62 19.50
N CYS A 537 6.39 20.71 19.57
CA CYS A 537 7.29 20.84 18.42
C CYS A 537 8.34 19.72 18.59
N SER A 538 8.15 18.58 17.92
CA SER A 538 9.07 17.43 18.05
C SER A 538 10.49 17.73 17.61
N VAL A 539 10.75 18.81 16.89
CA VAL A 539 12.12 19.21 16.52
C VAL A 539 12.76 20.16 17.55
N ASP A 540 11.99 20.69 18.50
CA ASP A 540 12.48 21.52 19.61
C ASP A 540 12.70 20.68 20.87
N SER A 541 13.95 20.41 21.19
CA SER A 541 14.32 19.61 22.37
C SER A 541 13.93 20.28 23.70
N LYS A 542 13.83 21.61 23.78
CA LYS A 542 13.38 22.29 25.01
C LYS A 542 11.89 22.09 25.21
N ASN A 543 11.11 22.26 24.14
CA ASN A 543 9.68 21.99 24.18
C ASN A 543 9.38 20.55 24.61
N ILE A 544 10.06 19.56 24.00
CA ILE A 544 9.84 18.15 24.35
C ILE A 544 10.28 17.82 25.79
N ARG A 545 11.39 18.38 26.29
CA ARG A 545 11.79 18.22 27.70
C ARG A 545 10.68 18.66 28.66
N ILE A 546 10.17 19.89 28.48
CA ILE A 546 9.14 20.47 29.35
C ILE A 546 7.83 19.65 29.28
N VAL A 547 7.40 19.31 28.07
CA VAL A 547 6.17 18.53 27.88
C VAL A 547 6.31 17.14 28.49
N PHE A 548 7.46 16.48 28.31
CA PHE A 548 7.67 15.14 28.84
C PHE A 548 7.81 15.12 30.37
N GLU A 549 8.44 16.13 30.97
CA GLU A 549 8.45 16.30 32.43
C GLU A 549 7.03 16.43 33.01
N SER A 550 6.18 17.25 32.36
CA SER A 550 4.78 17.40 32.74
C SER A 550 3.99 16.10 32.58
N VAL A 551 4.20 15.36 31.49
CA VAL A 551 3.58 14.05 31.26
C VAL A 551 4.03 13.04 32.32
N LYS A 552 5.32 12.99 32.66
CA LYS A 552 5.86 12.10 33.70
C LYS A 552 5.14 12.34 35.02
N ASP A 553 5.12 13.57 35.51
CA ASP A 553 4.55 13.86 36.82
C ASP A 553 3.06 13.48 36.87
N THR A 554 2.36 13.69 35.76
CA THR A 554 0.93 13.39 35.63
C THR A 554 0.64 11.89 35.52
N VAL A 555 1.41 11.16 34.72
CA VAL A 555 1.26 9.71 34.50
C VAL A 555 1.76 8.91 35.71
N LEU A 556 2.88 9.29 36.31
CA LEU A 556 3.41 8.63 37.51
C LEU A 556 2.56 8.93 38.74
N ALA A 557 2.08 10.16 38.95
CA ALA A 557 1.18 10.47 40.06
C ALA A 557 -0.10 9.64 39.99
N HIS A 558 -0.66 9.46 38.78
CA HIS A 558 -1.84 8.64 38.59
C HIS A 558 -1.54 7.15 38.84
N ASN A 559 -0.50 6.59 38.23
CA ASN A 559 -0.18 5.16 38.37
C ASN A 559 0.27 4.78 39.80
N LEU A 560 0.87 5.70 40.56
CA LEU A 560 1.21 5.48 41.97
C LEU A 560 -0.01 5.54 42.89
N TYR A 561 -1.05 6.30 42.54
CA TYR A 561 -2.27 6.41 43.36
C TYR A 561 -3.13 5.13 43.33
N TYR A 562 -3.08 4.35 42.23
CA TYR A 562 -3.76 3.05 42.12
C TYR A 562 -2.89 1.85 42.55
N TRP A 563 -1.64 2.10 42.99
CA TRP A 563 -0.74 1.11 43.58
C TRP A 563 -0.76 1.19 45.13
N THR A 564 -1.94 1.22 45.75
CA THR A 564 -2.07 0.80 47.15
C THR A 564 -2.34 -0.71 47.17
N PRO A 565 -1.40 -1.54 47.64
CA PRO A 565 -1.63 -2.98 47.75
C PRO A 565 -2.68 -3.23 48.84
N TYR A 566 -3.74 -3.96 48.48
CA TYR A 566 -4.51 -4.75 49.44
C TYR A 566 -3.92 -6.16 49.51
#